data_AF-A0A4Y2QCR1-F1
#
_entry.id   AF-A0A4Y2QCR1-F1
#
_cell.length_a   1.000
_cell.length_b   1.000
_cell.length_c   1.000
_cell.angle_alpha   90.00
_cell.angle_beta   90.00
_cell.angle_gamma   90.00
#
_symmetry.space_group_name_H-M   'P 1'
#
loop_
_entity.id
_entity.type
_entity.pdbx_description
1 polymer ?
#
loop_
_entity_poly.entity_id
_entity_poly.type
_entity_poly.pdbx_seq_one_letter_code
_entity_poly.pdbx_strand_id
1 'polypeptide(L)'
;VCELYFVEEDLIREARGFDMQTGKVLTAPLSIKKLKKDAFPSIFKGYPEYSCKIARNQRDDPQQKREAREQSAISQAIEASIKEKELYEMSRLFVSLKEFDLKFDEIHIKPYADYKSGSIVGISKNSGELATSAHVFMISSVTSYRDVVHVWPVKSIKYDDLHCMIRKIIDKLEHIGFIVFAVVSDNNSINRSAMSQFDTPVDSKKKKEFRMVYVHPSDKKRPLFYLIDSVHLIKCVRNNWLNQKNDVNSFFFPNFEGNGKKSFHQASFASLRKLHPVDSNNLVKHSCKLTLKALSPSSLETQNVSLALQVFNDNTVGALKEVGNRYEIEHFEDTAEFIRIILTWRKIMNVKSLTVGLRENDKFKQPLPYMANDEKVQFLKLVRKMGKYGL
;
A
#
# COMPACT_ATOMS: atom_id res chain seq x y z
N VAL A 1 -32.77 25.33 51.97
CA VAL A 1 -33.36 24.08 52.49
C VAL A 1 -32.35 23.46 53.44
N CYS A 2 -32.76 23.03 54.63
CA CYS A 2 -31.84 22.48 55.63
C CYS A 2 -31.44 21.04 55.23
N GLU A 3 -30.17 20.84 54.88
CA GLU A 3 -29.64 19.55 54.42
C GLU A 3 -29.78 18.42 55.46
N LEU A 4 -29.92 18.78 56.73
CA LEU A 4 -30.07 17.85 57.85
C LEU A 4 -31.31 16.97 57.77
N TYR A 5 -32.29 17.33 56.93
CA TYR A 5 -33.53 16.59 56.77
C TYR A 5 -33.56 15.69 55.51
N PHE A 6 -32.49 15.66 54.72
CA PHE A 6 -32.42 14.92 53.46
C PHE A 6 -31.23 13.94 53.45
N VAL A 7 -31.41 12.79 52.80
CA VAL A 7 -30.32 11.85 52.57
C VAL A 7 -29.31 12.41 51.57
N GLU A 8 -28.05 11.97 51.67
CA GLU A 8 -26.96 12.51 50.85
C GLU A 8 -27.20 12.33 49.34
N GLU A 9 -27.89 11.26 48.95
CA GLU A 9 -28.26 10.97 47.55
C GLU A 9 -29.22 11.99 46.93
N ASP A 10 -29.98 12.73 47.76
CA ASP A 10 -30.96 13.73 47.30
C ASP A 10 -30.33 15.10 47.05
N LEU A 11 -29.07 15.27 47.49
CA LEU A 11 -28.29 16.50 47.32
C LEU A 11 -27.42 16.43 46.07
N ILE A 12 -27.67 17.33 45.13
CA ILE A 12 -26.84 17.56 43.95
C ILE A 12 -25.73 18.54 44.34
N ARG A 13 -24.49 18.03 44.42
CA ARG A 13 -23.28 18.82 44.74
C ARG A 13 -22.43 19.15 43.53
N GLU A 14 -22.66 18.49 42.39
CA GLU A 14 -21.88 18.67 41.18
C GLU A 14 -22.79 18.93 39.98
N ALA A 15 -22.41 19.88 39.14
CA ALA A 15 -23.01 20.08 37.82
C ALA A 15 -22.23 19.25 36.79
N ARG A 16 -22.96 18.54 35.92
CA ARG A 16 -22.40 17.82 34.79
C ARG A 16 -22.72 18.58 33.51
N GLY A 17 -21.69 18.94 32.74
CA GLY A 17 -21.81 19.49 31.40
C GLY A 17 -21.18 18.54 30.39
N PHE A 18 -21.82 18.36 29.24
CA PHE A 18 -21.26 17.55 28.16
C PHE A 18 -20.55 18.48 27.16
N ASP A 19 -19.26 18.27 26.96
CA ASP A 19 -18.50 18.99 25.94
C ASP A 19 -18.64 18.28 24.59
N MET A 20 -19.41 18.90 23.67
CA MET A 20 -19.68 18.33 22.34
C MET A 20 -18.44 18.22 21.45
N GLN A 21 -17.36 18.97 21.71
CA GLN A 21 -16.16 18.93 20.88
C GLN A 21 -15.18 17.83 21.31
N THR A 22 -15.08 17.56 22.61
CA THR A 22 -14.15 16.56 23.16
C THR A 22 -14.82 15.24 23.53
N GLY A 23 -16.16 15.18 23.55
CA GLY A 23 -16.94 14.00 23.93
C GLY A 23 -16.82 13.64 25.42
N LYS A 24 -16.26 14.53 26.25
CA LYS A 24 -16.03 14.30 27.68
C LYS A 24 -17.14 14.96 28.52
N VAL A 25 -17.53 14.27 29.59
CA VAL A 25 -18.40 14.82 30.63
C VAL A 25 -17.54 15.60 31.61
N LEU A 26 -17.79 16.90 31.74
CA LEU A 26 -17.14 17.78 32.70
C LEU A 26 -17.99 17.88 33.96
N THR A 27 -17.38 17.67 35.12
CA THR A 27 -18.00 17.83 36.45
C THR A 27 -17.40 19.04 37.16
N ALA A 28 -18.26 19.91 37.70
CA ALA A 28 -17.85 21.04 38.53
C ALA A 28 -18.65 21.09 39.83
N PRO A 29 -18.02 21.34 41.00
CA PRO A 29 -18.73 21.46 42.26
C PRO A 29 -19.62 22.71 42.26
N LEU A 30 -20.85 22.55 42.73
CA LEU A 30 -21.81 23.65 42.88
C LEU A 30 -21.55 24.39 44.20
N SER A 31 -21.45 25.71 44.13
CA SER A 31 -21.34 26.58 45.31
C SER A 31 -22.59 26.52 46.21
N ILE A 32 -23.75 26.27 45.62
CA ILE A 32 -25.02 26.08 46.32
C ILE A 32 -25.57 24.70 45.98
N LYS A 33 -25.66 23.82 46.98
CA LYS A 33 -26.21 22.47 46.85
C LYS A 33 -27.69 22.56 46.42
N LYS A 34 -28.07 21.78 45.42
CA LYS A 34 -29.45 21.69 44.95
C LYS A 34 -30.08 20.38 45.39
N LEU A 35 -31.40 20.34 45.50
CA LEU A 35 -32.14 19.09 45.70
C LEU A 35 -32.56 18.50 44.35
N LYS A 36 -32.62 17.18 44.26
CA LYS A 36 -33.25 16.49 43.12
C LYS A 36 -34.73 16.88 43.02
N LYS A 37 -35.28 16.84 41.81
CA LYS A 37 -36.62 17.36 41.47
C LYS A 37 -37.77 16.74 42.29
N ASP A 38 -37.57 15.54 42.84
CA ASP A 38 -38.56 14.81 43.64
C ASP A 38 -38.03 14.44 45.05
N ALA A 39 -37.00 15.15 45.52
CA ALA A 39 -36.46 14.94 46.86
C ALA A 39 -37.44 15.44 47.92
N PHE A 40 -37.73 14.59 48.91
CA PHE A 40 -38.55 14.92 50.06
C PHE A 40 -37.76 14.73 51.36
N PRO A 41 -38.05 15.50 52.42
CA PRO A 41 -37.40 15.32 53.72
C PRO A 41 -37.69 13.92 54.25
N SER A 42 -36.65 13.14 54.53
CA SER A 42 -36.76 11.76 55.00
C SER A 42 -36.05 11.53 56.33
N ILE A 43 -35.27 12.50 56.83
CA ILE A 43 -34.57 12.43 58.12
C ILE A 43 -35.33 13.30 59.13
N PHE A 44 -35.96 12.68 60.12
CA PHE A 44 -36.69 13.39 61.17
C PHE A 44 -36.07 13.14 62.55
N LYS A 45 -35.76 14.22 63.27
CA LYS A 45 -35.12 14.16 64.59
C LYS A 45 -36.04 13.46 65.60
N GLY A 46 -35.56 12.38 66.22
CA GLY A 46 -36.32 11.56 67.18
C GLY A 46 -36.92 10.26 66.61
N TYR A 47 -36.71 9.98 65.33
CA TYR A 47 -37.15 8.72 64.70
C TYR A 47 -35.99 7.74 64.50
N PRO A 48 -36.24 6.41 64.57
CA PRO A 48 -35.22 5.40 64.27
C PRO A 48 -34.70 5.49 62.84
N GLU A 49 -33.41 5.19 62.65
CA GLU A 49 -32.71 5.35 61.37
C GLU A 49 -33.33 4.49 60.24
N TYR A 50 -33.87 3.32 60.56
CA TYR A 50 -34.54 2.43 59.60
C TYR A 50 -35.87 2.99 59.10
N SER A 51 -36.52 3.89 59.84
CA SER A 51 -37.73 4.59 59.41
C SER A 51 -37.42 5.75 58.46
N CYS A 52 -36.17 6.19 58.42
CA CYS A 52 -35.68 7.30 57.58
C CYS A 52 -35.01 6.81 56.28
N LYS A 53 -34.68 5.52 56.17
CA LYS A 53 -34.04 4.88 55.00
C LYS A 53 -35.06 4.09 54.19
N ILE A 54 -35.71 4.73 53.23
CA ILE A 54 -36.49 4.00 52.22
C ILE A 54 -35.48 3.26 51.33
N ALA A 55 -35.54 1.92 51.31
CA ALA A 55 -34.73 1.11 50.41
C ALA A 55 -35.12 1.41 48.95
N ARG A 56 -34.44 2.38 48.33
CA ARG A 56 -34.58 2.72 46.92
C ARG A 56 -33.84 1.69 46.07
N ASN A 57 -34.24 0.43 46.14
CA ASN A 57 -33.89 -0.56 45.12
C ASN A 57 -34.74 -0.26 43.88
N GLN A 58 -34.44 0.84 43.18
CA GLN A 58 -34.95 1.00 41.83
C GLN A 58 -34.35 -0.13 41.01
N ARG A 59 -35.18 -1.11 40.66
CA ARG A 59 -34.80 -2.18 39.77
C ARG A 59 -34.60 -1.51 38.41
N ASP A 60 -33.35 -1.49 37.93
CA ASP A 60 -33.05 -0.95 36.60
C ASP A 60 -34.03 -1.53 35.60
N ASP A 61 -34.55 -0.67 34.73
CA ASP A 61 -35.49 -1.09 33.71
C ASP A 61 -34.86 -2.27 32.90
N PRO A 62 -35.60 -3.35 32.62
CA PRO A 62 -35.05 -4.50 31.91
C PRO A 62 -34.36 -4.14 30.58
N GLN A 63 -34.78 -3.05 29.93
CA GLN A 63 -34.15 -2.53 28.72
C GLN A 63 -32.79 -1.91 29.03
N GLN A 64 -32.69 -1.04 30.04
CA GLN A 64 -31.41 -0.44 30.45
C GLN A 64 -30.38 -1.50 30.85
N LYS A 65 -30.82 -2.57 31.53
CA LYS A 65 -29.94 -3.69 31.88
C LYS A 65 -29.46 -4.49 30.66
N ARG A 66 -30.30 -4.63 29.62
CA ARG A 66 -29.91 -5.25 28.35
C ARG A 66 -28.91 -4.38 27.60
N GLU A 67 -29.20 -3.08 27.46
CA GLU A 67 -28.32 -2.11 26.82
C GLU A 67 -26.94 -2.05 27.49
N ALA A 68 -26.88 -2.04 28.83
CA ALA A 68 -25.61 -2.08 29.57
C ALA A 68 -24.82 -3.37 29.33
N ARG A 69 -25.49 -4.52 29.22
CA ARG A 69 -24.84 -5.80 28.89
C ARG A 69 -24.33 -5.83 27.46
N GLU A 70 -25.12 -5.35 26.50
CA GLU A 70 -24.74 -5.25 25.09
C GLU A 70 -23.54 -4.30 24.92
N GLN A 71 -23.59 -3.12 25.55
CA GLN A 71 -22.50 -2.15 25.51
C GLN A 71 -21.22 -2.70 26.17
N SER A 72 -21.35 -3.43 27.28
CA SER A 72 -20.22 -4.12 27.92
C SER A 72 -19.63 -5.20 27.01
N ALA A 73 -20.46 -6.03 26.38
CA ALA A 73 -20.02 -7.06 25.44
C ALA A 73 -19.32 -6.46 24.21
N ILE A 74 -19.86 -5.37 23.65
CA ILE A 74 -19.25 -4.62 22.54
C ILE A 74 -17.90 -4.04 22.98
N SER A 75 -17.83 -3.42 24.17
CA SER A 75 -16.58 -2.87 24.69
C SER A 75 -15.50 -3.94 24.86
N GLN A 76 -15.86 -5.10 25.40
CA GLN A 76 -14.95 -6.24 25.56
C GLN A 76 -14.48 -6.78 24.20
N ALA A 77 -15.38 -6.88 23.22
CA ALA A 77 -15.03 -7.32 21.87
C ALA A 77 -14.08 -6.34 21.17
N ILE A 78 -14.30 -5.02 21.33
CA ILE A 78 -13.41 -3.98 20.81
C ILE A 78 -12.03 -4.08 21.46
N GLU A 79 -11.95 -4.21 22.77
CA GLU A 79 -10.68 -4.33 23.49
C GLU A 79 -9.90 -5.58 23.09
N ALA A 80 -10.58 -6.72 22.97
CA ALA A 80 -9.97 -7.96 22.48
C ALA A 80 -9.43 -7.81 21.05
N SER A 81 -10.19 -7.16 20.16
CA SER A 81 -9.79 -6.90 18.77
C SER A 81 -8.58 -5.96 18.67
N ILE A 82 -8.52 -4.91 19.50
CA ILE A 82 -7.37 -4.00 19.56
C ILE A 82 -6.11 -4.78 19.99
N LYS A 83 -6.23 -5.58 21.05
CA LYS A 83 -5.11 -6.38 21.58
C LYS A 83 -4.60 -7.41 20.57
N GLU A 84 -5.50 -8.08 19.86
CA GLU A 84 -5.14 -9.03 18.80
C GLU A 84 -4.41 -8.33 17.64
N LYS A 85 -4.90 -7.16 17.23
CA LYS A 85 -4.25 -6.35 16.20
C LYS A 85 -2.84 -5.93 16.61
N GLU A 86 -2.65 -5.45 17.83
CA GLU A 86 -1.33 -5.05 18.35
C GLU A 86 -0.35 -6.22 18.33
N LEU A 87 -0.77 -7.40 18.80
CA LEU A 87 0.05 -8.61 18.78
C LEU A 87 0.44 -9.01 17.35
N TYR A 88 -0.52 -8.95 16.43
CA TYR A 88 -0.30 -9.25 15.02
C TYR A 88 0.68 -8.27 14.36
N GLU A 89 0.57 -6.97 14.67
CA GLU A 89 1.51 -5.95 14.18
C GLU A 89 2.91 -6.13 14.76
N MET A 90 3.03 -6.35 16.08
CA MET A 90 4.32 -6.60 16.75
C MET A 90 5.07 -7.80 16.17
N SER A 91 4.35 -8.86 15.78
CA SER A 91 4.97 -10.06 15.20
C SER A 91 5.56 -9.87 13.80
N ARG A 92 5.23 -8.76 13.11
CA ARG A 92 5.53 -8.54 11.69
C ARG A 92 6.23 -7.21 11.38
N LEU A 93 6.41 -6.34 12.37
CA LEU A 93 7.14 -5.09 12.20
C LEU A 93 8.66 -5.31 12.30
N PHE A 94 9.39 -4.65 11.41
CA PHE A 94 10.85 -4.52 11.55
C PHE A 94 11.16 -3.62 12.74
N VAL A 95 12.03 -4.10 13.63
CA VAL A 95 12.33 -3.45 14.93
C VAL A 95 13.28 -2.25 14.77
N SER A 96 13.99 -2.14 13.65
CA SER A 96 15.08 -1.17 13.46
C SER A 96 14.71 -0.01 12.53
N LEU A 97 14.81 1.21 13.04
CA LEU A 97 14.75 2.44 12.23
C LEU A 97 16.00 2.66 11.35
N LYS A 98 16.97 1.74 11.37
CA LYS A 98 18.23 1.87 10.64
C LYS A 98 18.22 1.22 9.26
N GLU A 99 17.19 0.45 8.92
CA GLU A 99 17.12 -0.28 7.65
C GLU A 99 16.34 0.51 6.60
N PHE A 100 16.99 0.76 5.46
CA PHE A 100 16.48 1.61 4.39
C PHE A 100 16.60 0.97 3.02
N ASP A 101 15.64 1.28 2.16
CA ASP A 101 15.77 1.15 0.72
C ASP A 101 16.10 2.51 0.09
N LEU A 102 17.02 2.51 -0.89
CA LEU A 102 17.42 3.68 -1.66
C LEU A 102 16.61 3.73 -2.96
N LYS A 103 15.71 4.69 -3.10
CA LYS A 103 14.93 4.94 -4.31
C LYS A 103 15.58 6.03 -5.13
N PHE A 104 15.57 5.90 -6.45
CA PHE A 104 15.93 7.02 -7.32
C PHE A 104 15.11 7.04 -8.61
N ASP A 105 14.89 8.25 -9.11
CA ASP A 105 14.19 8.49 -10.37
C ASP A 105 14.70 9.79 -11.03
N GLU A 106 14.40 9.94 -12.32
CA GLU A 106 14.75 11.10 -13.14
C GLU A 106 13.57 12.07 -13.28
N ILE A 107 13.80 13.35 -12.98
CA ILE A 107 12.83 14.42 -13.21
C ILE A 107 13.34 15.30 -14.34
N HIS A 108 12.57 15.40 -15.43
CA HIS A 108 12.86 16.37 -16.49
C HIS A 108 12.57 17.80 -16.02
N ILE A 109 13.53 18.69 -16.23
CA ILE A 109 13.43 20.11 -15.88
C ILE A 109 13.62 20.95 -17.13
N LYS A 110 12.96 22.10 -17.17
CA LYS A 110 13.21 23.07 -18.25
C LYS A 110 14.63 23.62 -18.07
N PRO A 111 15.50 23.54 -19.10
CA PRO A 111 16.83 24.13 -19.04
C PRO A 111 16.73 25.62 -18.74
N TYR A 112 17.32 26.03 -17.63
CA TYR A 112 17.29 27.39 -17.14
C TYR A 112 18.49 27.60 -16.22
N ALA A 113 19.13 28.78 -16.30
CA ALA A 113 20.15 29.20 -15.37
C ALA A 113 19.70 30.47 -14.66
N ASP A 114 20.05 30.55 -13.39
CA ASP A 114 19.77 31.72 -12.54
C ASP A 114 20.99 32.02 -11.69
N TYR A 115 21.12 33.25 -11.20
CA TYR A 115 22.16 33.64 -10.26
C TYR A 115 21.53 33.95 -8.91
N LYS A 116 21.81 33.09 -7.92
CA LYS A 116 21.27 33.23 -6.56
C LYS A 116 22.39 33.15 -5.54
N SER A 117 22.43 34.14 -4.65
CA SER A 117 23.31 34.19 -3.47
C SER A 117 24.78 33.89 -3.78
N GLY A 118 25.33 34.49 -4.84
CA GLY A 118 26.74 34.32 -5.20
C GLY A 118 27.05 33.07 -6.06
N SER A 119 26.03 32.30 -6.46
CA SER A 119 26.21 31.06 -7.21
C SER A 119 25.26 30.95 -8.40
N ILE A 120 25.73 30.34 -9.49
CA ILE A 120 24.89 30.02 -10.65
C ILE A 120 24.16 28.69 -10.34
N VAL A 121 22.84 28.71 -10.40
CA VAL A 121 21.97 27.53 -10.27
C VAL A 121 21.40 27.12 -11.62
N GLY A 122 21.03 25.84 -11.76
CA GLY A 122 20.48 25.29 -13.01
C GLY A 122 21.53 24.73 -13.98
N ILE A 123 22.81 24.75 -13.58
CA ILE A 123 23.90 24.10 -14.30
C ILE A 123 23.99 22.62 -13.90
N SER A 124 24.21 21.76 -14.89
CA SER A 124 24.46 20.34 -14.72
C SER A 124 25.80 20.09 -14.04
N LYS A 125 25.81 19.21 -13.05
CA LYS A 125 27.05 18.89 -12.31
C LYS A 125 28.01 18.02 -13.09
N ASN A 126 27.58 17.43 -14.20
CA ASN A 126 28.37 16.48 -14.97
C ASN A 126 28.98 17.08 -16.26
N SER A 127 28.37 18.11 -16.84
CA SER A 127 28.85 18.71 -18.10
C SER A 127 29.14 20.21 -18.01
N GLY A 128 28.69 20.90 -16.96
CA GLY A 128 28.83 22.36 -16.85
C GLY A 128 27.86 23.14 -17.74
N GLU A 129 27.04 22.45 -18.52
CA GLU A 129 25.97 23.04 -19.35
C GLU A 129 24.65 23.09 -18.58
N LEU A 130 23.62 23.75 -19.14
CA LEU A 130 22.28 23.78 -18.55
C LEU A 130 21.74 22.37 -18.30
N ALA A 131 21.27 22.12 -17.08
CA ALA A 131 20.65 20.85 -16.72
C ALA A 131 19.28 20.71 -17.39
N THR A 132 19.02 19.53 -17.97
CA THR A 132 17.74 19.15 -18.60
C THR A 132 16.97 18.16 -17.73
N SER A 133 17.64 17.53 -16.78
CA SER A 133 17.00 16.66 -15.80
C SER A 133 17.71 16.71 -14.44
N ALA A 134 17.05 16.18 -13.42
CA ALA A 134 17.61 15.99 -12.10
C ALA A 134 17.32 14.56 -11.63
N HIS A 135 18.37 13.83 -11.28
CA HIS A 135 18.23 12.54 -10.64
C HIS A 135 18.06 12.75 -9.14
N VAL A 136 16.94 12.29 -8.59
CA VAL A 136 16.60 12.45 -7.18
C VAL A 136 16.77 11.12 -6.48
N PHE A 137 17.53 11.12 -5.40
CA PHE A 137 17.78 9.96 -4.54
C PHE A 137 17.10 10.17 -3.20
N MET A 138 16.29 9.20 -2.80
CA MET A 138 15.48 9.21 -1.58
C MET A 138 15.70 7.93 -0.81
N ILE A 139 15.75 8.01 0.51
CA ILE A 139 15.67 6.82 1.37
C ILE A 139 14.25 6.64 1.88
N SER A 140 13.83 5.40 2.00
CA SER A 140 12.58 5.03 2.66
C SER A 140 12.89 3.95 3.70
N SER A 141 12.44 4.17 4.93
CA SER A 141 12.44 3.11 5.94
C SER A 141 11.33 2.12 5.63
N VAL A 142 11.48 0.90 6.15
CA VAL A 142 10.43 -0.13 6.11
C VAL A 142 9.21 0.27 6.95
N THR A 143 9.38 1.18 7.93
CA THR A 143 8.28 1.65 8.79
C THR A 143 7.50 2.79 8.12
N SER A 144 8.06 4.00 8.08
CA SER A 144 7.36 5.19 7.55
C SER A 144 8.26 6.38 7.19
N TYR A 145 9.49 6.45 7.70
CA TYR A 145 10.38 7.58 7.44
C TYR A 145 10.82 7.64 5.97
N ARG A 146 10.83 8.84 5.38
CA ARG A 146 11.32 9.10 4.04
C ARG A 146 12.04 10.43 3.99
N ASP A 147 13.15 10.48 3.27
CA ASP A 147 13.89 11.73 3.08
C ASP A 147 14.68 11.74 1.77
N VAL A 148 14.87 12.94 1.21
CA VAL A 148 15.67 13.16 0.00
C VAL A 148 17.13 13.28 0.41
N VAL A 149 17.94 12.31 -0.02
CA VAL A 149 19.37 12.25 0.29
C VAL A 149 20.17 13.10 -0.67
N HIS A 150 19.79 13.11 -1.95
CA HIS A 150 20.53 13.86 -2.95
C HIS A 150 19.66 14.25 -4.14
N VAL A 151 19.90 15.46 -4.65
CA VAL A 151 19.39 15.91 -5.95
C VAL A 151 20.59 16.18 -6.84
N TRP A 152 20.64 15.50 -7.98
CA TRP A 152 21.76 15.58 -8.93
C TRP A 152 21.28 16.13 -10.28
N PRO A 153 21.42 17.45 -10.51
CA PRO A 153 21.12 18.08 -11.80
C PRO A 153 22.13 17.64 -12.86
N VAL A 154 21.62 17.22 -14.01
CA VAL A 154 22.38 16.60 -15.10
C VAL A 154 21.81 16.99 -16.46
N LYS A 155 22.64 16.92 -17.50
CA LYS A 155 22.18 17.07 -18.89
C LYS A 155 21.92 15.72 -19.56
N SER A 156 22.88 14.81 -19.43
CA SER A 156 22.79 13.43 -19.91
C SER A 156 23.59 12.54 -18.99
N ILE A 157 23.04 11.40 -18.58
CA ILE A 157 23.74 10.45 -17.69
C ILE A 157 24.18 9.22 -18.46
N LYS A 158 25.44 8.81 -18.26
CA LYS A 158 25.92 7.48 -18.63
C LYS A 158 25.72 6.53 -17.46
N TYR A 159 25.55 5.25 -17.76
CA TYR A 159 25.32 4.24 -16.72
C TYR A 159 26.50 4.12 -15.74
N ASP A 160 27.73 4.39 -16.18
CA ASP A 160 28.93 4.39 -15.32
C ASP A 160 28.88 5.52 -14.28
N ASP A 161 28.52 6.73 -14.72
CA ASP A 161 28.37 7.89 -13.82
C ASP A 161 27.28 7.63 -12.77
N LEU A 162 26.16 7.05 -13.21
CA LEU A 162 25.05 6.68 -12.32
C LEU A 162 25.47 5.62 -11.30
N HIS A 163 26.19 4.56 -11.74
CA HIS A 163 26.72 3.54 -10.84
C HIS A 163 27.64 4.15 -9.77
N CYS A 164 28.58 5.01 -10.19
CA CYS A 164 29.48 5.71 -9.27
C CYS A 164 28.70 6.53 -8.24
N MET A 165 27.63 7.22 -8.66
CA MET A 165 26.80 8.00 -7.74
C MET A 165 26.02 7.12 -6.76
N ILE A 166 25.36 6.06 -7.24
CA ILE A 166 24.61 5.11 -6.39
C ILE A 166 25.55 4.52 -5.34
N ARG A 167 26.70 4.00 -5.75
CA ARG A 167 27.70 3.42 -4.83
C ARG A 167 28.15 4.44 -3.78
N LYS A 168 28.46 5.67 -4.21
CA LYS A 168 28.89 6.75 -3.31
C LYS A 168 27.83 7.11 -2.28
N ILE A 169 26.55 7.12 -2.66
CA ILE A 169 25.44 7.39 -1.74
C ILE A 169 25.31 6.24 -0.74
N ILE A 170 25.33 4.98 -1.19
CA ILE A 170 25.28 3.81 -0.31
C ILE A 170 26.43 3.86 0.71
N ASP A 171 27.67 4.03 0.25
CA ASP A 171 28.85 4.07 1.12
C ASP A 171 28.75 5.19 2.18
N LYS A 172 28.20 6.36 1.81
CA LYS A 172 27.98 7.47 2.76
C LYS A 172 26.89 7.18 3.78
N LEU A 173 25.77 6.59 3.35
CA LEU A 173 24.66 6.24 4.25
C LEU A 173 25.10 5.17 5.27
N GLU A 174 25.85 4.19 4.79
CA GLU A 174 26.43 3.13 5.64
C GLU A 174 27.46 3.68 6.63
N HIS A 175 28.28 4.64 6.22
CA HIS A 175 29.21 5.32 7.13
C HIS A 175 28.51 6.08 8.27
N ILE A 176 27.32 6.63 8.02
CA ILE A 176 26.49 7.31 9.03
C ILE A 176 25.89 6.29 10.04
N GLY A 177 25.82 5.01 9.67
CA GLY A 177 25.24 3.94 10.48
C GLY A 177 23.83 3.51 10.05
N PHE A 178 23.39 3.93 8.86
CA PHE A 178 22.22 3.35 8.21
C PHE A 178 22.59 2.06 7.47
N ILE A 179 21.62 1.17 7.32
CA ILE A 179 21.76 -0.12 6.64
C ILE A 179 20.95 -0.05 5.37
N VAL A 180 21.62 0.07 4.22
CA VAL A 180 20.96 0.08 2.92
C VAL A 180 20.85 -1.35 2.41
N PHE A 181 19.66 -1.92 2.42
CA PHE A 181 19.48 -3.32 2.00
C PHE A 181 19.00 -3.46 0.55
N ALA A 182 18.36 -2.42 0.00
CA ALA A 182 17.83 -2.46 -1.35
C ALA A 182 18.00 -1.13 -2.11
N VAL A 183 18.06 -1.22 -3.44
CA VAL A 183 17.97 -0.10 -4.38
C VAL A 183 16.72 -0.28 -5.23
N VAL A 184 15.91 0.77 -5.37
CA VAL A 184 14.67 0.78 -6.14
C VAL A 184 14.74 1.83 -7.23
N SER A 185 14.37 1.46 -8.46
CA SER A 185 14.20 2.42 -9.55
C SER A 185 13.17 1.93 -10.56
N ASP A 186 12.91 2.74 -11.60
CA ASP A 186 12.14 2.31 -12.75
C ASP A 186 12.86 1.20 -13.56
N ASN A 187 12.21 0.75 -14.64
CA ASN A 187 12.77 -0.25 -15.55
C ASN A 187 13.53 0.37 -16.75
N ASN A 188 14.27 1.46 -16.55
CA ASN A 188 15.10 2.04 -17.60
C ASN A 188 16.36 1.18 -17.87
N SER A 189 16.76 1.11 -19.14
CA SER A 189 17.99 0.44 -19.57
C SER A 189 19.26 1.01 -18.93
N ILE A 190 19.33 2.32 -18.69
CA ILE A 190 20.48 2.97 -18.05
C ILE A 190 20.58 2.51 -16.59
N ASN A 191 19.46 2.46 -15.88
CA ASN A 191 19.38 2.02 -14.49
C ASN A 191 19.81 0.55 -14.34
N ARG A 192 19.30 -0.34 -15.22
CA ARG A 192 19.74 -1.75 -15.26
C ARG A 192 21.24 -1.88 -15.54
N SER A 193 21.76 -1.08 -16.47
CA SER A 193 23.17 -1.09 -16.84
C SER A 193 24.05 -0.61 -15.69
N ALA A 194 23.64 0.45 -14.97
CA ALA A 194 24.33 0.97 -13.80
C ALA A 194 24.35 -0.05 -12.65
N MET A 195 23.23 -0.76 -12.43
CA MET A 195 23.17 -1.80 -11.41
C MET A 195 24.01 -3.03 -11.75
N SER A 196 24.11 -3.41 -13.03
CA SER A 196 24.98 -4.52 -13.45
C SER A 196 26.46 -4.29 -13.14
N GLN A 197 26.89 -3.04 -12.89
CA GLN A 197 28.25 -2.71 -12.53
C GLN A 197 28.63 -3.15 -11.10
N PHE A 198 27.67 -3.51 -10.23
CA PHE A 198 27.92 -3.99 -8.86
C PHE A 198 28.44 -5.44 -8.79
N ASP A 199 28.50 -6.19 -9.90
CA ASP A 199 29.15 -7.50 -9.92
C ASP A 199 30.68 -7.38 -9.68
N THR A 200 31.28 -8.30 -8.92
CA THR A 200 32.74 -8.39 -8.68
C THR A 200 33.34 -9.72 -9.16
N PRO A 201 34.60 -9.77 -9.67
CA PRO A 201 35.53 -8.66 -9.88
C PRO A 201 35.87 -8.34 -11.36
N VAL A 202 36.32 -7.10 -11.50
CA VAL A 202 37.00 -6.28 -12.54
C VAL A 202 37.77 -7.00 -13.66
N ASP A 203 38.08 -8.30 -13.56
CA ASP A 203 39.15 -8.92 -14.35
C ASP A 203 38.67 -9.97 -15.37
N SER A 204 37.43 -9.87 -15.84
CA SER A 204 36.97 -10.76 -16.90
C SER A 204 36.31 -9.99 -18.01
N LYS A 205 36.74 -10.29 -19.24
CA LYS A 205 36.05 -9.97 -20.51
C LYS A 205 34.61 -10.53 -20.58
N LYS A 206 34.03 -10.97 -19.46
CA LYS A 206 32.65 -11.42 -19.36
C LYS A 206 31.75 -10.20 -19.30
N LYS A 207 30.73 -10.23 -20.17
CA LYS A 207 29.64 -9.28 -20.17
C LYS A 207 29.00 -9.26 -18.78
N LYS A 208 28.95 -8.08 -18.15
CA LYS A 208 28.24 -7.89 -16.88
C LYS A 208 26.75 -8.16 -17.11
N GLU A 209 26.15 -9.00 -16.29
CA GLU A 209 24.76 -9.42 -16.45
C GLU A 209 23.88 -8.72 -15.43
N PHE A 210 22.69 -8.32 -15.87
CA PHE A 210 21.69 -7.77 -14.99
C PHE A 210 21.17 -8.84 -14.02
N ARG A 211 21.22 -8.54 -12.72
CA ARG A 211 20.73 -9.39 -11.63
C ARG A 211 19.82 -8.59 -10.68
N MET A 212 19.08 -9.32 -9.86
CA MET A 212 18.24 -8.72 -8.80
C MET A 212 18.93 -8.72 -7.43
N VAL A 213 20.07 -9.41 -7.31
CA VAL A 213 20.83 -9.53 -6.06
C VAL A 213 22.30 -9.36 -6.39
N TYR A 214 22.95 -8.43 -5.69
CA TYR A 214 24.37 -8.15 -5.80
C TYR A 214 25.05 -8.29 -4.44
N VAL A 215 26.37 -8.32 -4.43
CA VAL A 215 27.15 -8.23 -3.18
C VAL A 215 27.11 -6.77 -2.71
N HIS A 216 26.84 -6.54 -1.43
CA HIS A 216 26.74 -5.19 -0.89
C HIS A 216 28.12 -4.49 -0.91
N PRO A 217 28.22 -3.24 -1.42
CA PRO A 217 29.50 -2.56 -1.66
C PRO A 217 30.28 -2.25 -0.38
N SER A 218 29.58 -1.93 0.71
CA SER A 218 30.19 -1.57 2.00
C SER A 218 30.33 -2.76 2.96
N ASP A 219 29.69 -3.90 2.66
CA ASP A 219 29.73 -5.11 3.50
C ASP A 219 29.57 -6.37 2.64
N LYS A 220 30.67 -7.03 2.34
CA LYS A 220 30.69 -8.21 1.45
C LYS A 220 29.88 -9.40 1.96
N LYS A 221 29.46 -9.42 3.23
CA LYS A 221 28.65 -10.51 3.81
C LYS A 221 27.16 -10.32 3.56
N ARG A 222 26.72 -9.13 3.17
CA ARG A 222 25.31 -8.81 2.95
C ARG A 222 24.96 -8.77 1.46
N PRO A 223 23.74 -9.19 1.08
CA PRO A 223 23.21 -8.91 -0.24
C PRO A 223 22.75 -7.45 -0.35
N LEU A 224 22.88 -6.90 -1.55
CA LEU A 224 22.18 -5.69 -1.98
C LEU A 224 21.10 -6.09 -2.98
N PHE A 225 19.83 -5.89 -2.64
CA PHE A 225 18.72 -6.21 -3.51
C PHE A 225 18.46 -5.07 -4.49
N TYR A 226 18.22 -5.39 -5.76
CA TYR A 226 17.71 -4.42 -6.73
C TYR A 226 16.26 -4.73 -7.05
N LEU A 227 15.39 -3.74 -6.81
CA LEU A 227 13.95 -3.85 -6.99
C LEU A 227 13.53 -2.89 -8.10
N ILE A 228 12.69 -3.38 -9.00
CA ILE A 228 12.04 -2.53 -10.01
C ILE A 228 10.70 -2.10 -9.45
N ASP A 229 10.35 -0.82 -9.61
CA ASP A 229 9.04 -0.31 -9.20
C ASP A 229 7.92 -1.14 -9.84
N SER A 230 7.14 -1.80 -8.98
CA SER A 230 6.01 -2.64 -9.37
C SER A 230 4.94 -1.89 -10.17
N VAL A 231 4.76 -0.58 -9.92
CA VAL A 231 3.83 0.26 -10.69
C VAL A 231 4.31 0.43 -12.13
N HIS A 232 5.62 0.61 -12.33
CA HIS A 232 6.20 0.69 -13.66
C HIS A 232 6.11 -0.66 -14.39
N LEU A 233 6.28 -1.77 -13.68
CA LEU A 233 6.10 -3.11 -14.27
C LEU A 233 4.67 -3.32 -14.81
N ILE A 234 3.63 -2.92 -14.06
CA ILE A 234 2.23 -2.98 -14.55
C ILE A 234 2.07 -2.20 -15.86
N LYS A 235 2.61 -0.97 -15.91
CA LYS A 235 2.57 -0.13 -17.12
C LYS A 235 3.31 -0.81 -18.28
N CYS A 236 4.47 -1.39 -18.01
CA CYS A 236 5.26 -2.11 -19.02
C CYS A 236 4.50 -3.31 -19.57
N VAL A 237 3.88 -4.14 -18.73
CA VAL A 237 3.08 -5.29 -19.18
C VAL A 237 1.93 -4.83 -20.08
N ARG A 238 1.17 -3.80 -19.68
CA ARG A 238 0.11 -3.24 -20.53
C ARG A 238 0.66 -2.72 -21.86
N ASN A 239 1.71 -1.88 -21.82
CA ASN A 239 2.25 -1.25 -23.02
C ASN A 239 2.86 -2.28 -23.97
N ASN A 240 3.53 -3.30 -23.45
CA ASN A 240 4.04 -4.41 -24.24
C ASN A 240 2.89 -5.19 -24.89
N TRP A 241 1.78 -5.39 -24.20
CA TRP A 241 0.59 -6.05 -24.75
C TRP A 241 -0.05 -5.22 -25.87
N LEU A 242 -0.22 -3.90 -25.66
CA LEU A 242 -0.73 -2.96 -26.66
C LEU A 242 0.14 -2.86 -27.91
N ASN A 243 1.46 -3.02 -27.76
CA ASN A 243 2.43 -2.89 -28.85
C ASN A 243 2.73 -4.22 -29.58
N GLN A 244 2.03 -5.31 -29.25
CA GLN A 244 2.16 -6.55 -30.00
C GLN A 244 1.73 -6.33 -31.46
N LYS A 245 2.52 -6.83 -32.42
CA LYS A 245 2.34 -6.52 -33.85
C LYS A 245 1.32 -7.40 -34.58
N ASN A 246 0.82 -8.44 -33.92
CA ASN A 246 -0.23 -9.31 -34.47
C ASN A 246 -1.60 -8.61 -34.46
N ASP A 247 -2.48 -9.02 -35.36
CA ASP A 247 -3.76 -8.34 -35.63
C ASP A 247 -4.70 -8.26 -34.41
N VAL A 248 -4.51 -9.18 -33.47
CA VAL A 248 -5.29 -9.30 -32.22
C VAL A 248 -4.54 -8.80 -30.98
N ASN A 249 -3.33 -8.25 -31.14
CA ASN A 249 -2.44 -7.85 -30.05
C ASN A 249 -2.32 -8.98 -29.00
N SER A 250 -1.99 -10.20 -29.45
CA SER A 250 -1.94 -11.38 -28.60
C SER A 250 -0.64 -11.51 -27.84
N PHE A 251 -0.78 -11.92 -26.59
CA PHE A 251 0.28 -12.21 -25.65
C PHE A 251 0.22 -13.71 -25.29
N PHE A 252 1.30 -14.44 -25.53
CA PHE A 252 1.35 -15.87 -25.24
C PHE A 252 1.95 -16.13 -23.86
N PHE A 253 1.36 -17.04 -23.11
CA PHE A 253 1.87 -17.41 -21.79
C PHE A 253 1.77 -18.93 -21.56
N PRO A 254 2.69 -19.55 -20.82
CA PRO A 254 2.69 -20.99 -20.64
C PRO A 254 1.48 -21.42 -19.80
N ASN A 255 0.93 -22.59 -20.11
CA ASN A 255 -0.05 -23.22 -19.25
C ASN A 255 0.61 -23.72 -17.95
N PHE A 256 0.00 -23.42 -16.82
CA PHE A 256 0.46 -23.83 -15.48
C PHE A 256 -0.20 -25.13 -15.00
N GLU A 257 -1.30 -25.52 -15.62
CA GLU A 257 -2.09 -26.70 -15.30
C GLU A 257 -1.76 -27.79 -16.32
N GLY A 258 -0.68 -28.55 -16.09
CA GLY A 258 -0.32 -29.65 -16.98
C GLY A 258 0.92 -30.45 -16.58
N ASN A 259 0.84 -31.77 -16.76
CA ASN A 259 1.89 -32.78 -16.54
C ASN A 259 3.06 -32.66 -17.55
N GLY A 260 3.72 -31.51 -17.66
CA GLY A 260 4.97 -31.35 -18.39
C GLY A 260 4.88 -31.20 -19.91
N LYS A 261 3.69 -31.24 -20.53
CA LYS A 261 3.52 -30.81 -21.93
C LYS A 261 3.53 -29.29 -22.03
N LYS A 262 4.40 -28.74 -22.89
CA LYS A 262 4.43 -27.30 -23.20
C LYS A 262 3.20 -26.94 -24.03
N SER A 263 2.12 -26.52 -23.39
CA SER A 263 1.03 -25.79 -24.04
C SER A 263 1.10 -24.31 -23.67
N PHE A 264 0.68 -23.45 -24.60
CA PHE A 264 0.63 -22.00 -24.44
C PHE A 264 -0.82 -21.54 -24.56
N HIS A 265 -1.20 -20.63 -23.68
CA HIS A 265 -2.45 -19.89 -23.73
C HIS A 265 -2.24 -18.55 -24.44
N GLN A 266 -3.30 -18.00 -25.03
CA GLN A 266 -3.24 -16.79 -25.83
C GLN A 266 -4.18 -15.72 -25.27
N ALA A 267 -3.61 -14.71 -24.61
CA ALA A 267 -4.36 -13.54 -24.17
C ALA A 267 -4.45 -12.51 -25.31
N SER A 268 -5.65 -12.04 -25.65
CA SER A 268 -5.87 -11.13 -26.76
C SER A 268 -6.34 -9.76 -26.25
N PHE A 269 -5.61 -8.70 -26.58
CA PHE A 269 -6.04 -7.35 -26.23
C PHE A 269 -7.27 -6.92 -27.06
N ALA A 270 -7.42 -7.46 -28.27
CA ALA A 270 -8.61 -7.25 -29.08
C ALA A 270 -9.88 -7.77 -28.40
N SER A 271 -9.80 -8.82 -27.58
CA SER A 271 -10.93 -9.31 -26.79
C SER A 271 -11.43 -8.26 -25.80
N LEU A 272 -10.52 -7.47 -25.20
CA LEU A 272 -10.89 -6.34 -24.34
C LEU A 272 -11.52 -5.18 -25.12
N ARG A 273 -11.06 -4.95 -26.35
CA ARG A 273 -11.67 -3.96 -27.25
C ARG A 273 -13.08 -4.37 -27.69
N LYS A 274 -13.32 -5.65 -27.94
CA LYS A 274 -14.65 -6.23 -28.24
C LYS A 274 -15.57 -6.21 -27.01
N LEU A 275 -15.02 -6.44 -25.80
CA LEU A 275 -15.76 -6.43 -24.55
C LEU A 275 -16.39 -5.06 -24.23
N HIS A 276 -15.66 -3.97 -24.43
CA HIS A 276 -16.12 -2.63 -24.05
C HIS A 276 -17.45 -2.19 -24.68
N PRO A 277 -17.66 -2.25 -26.02
CA PRO A 277 -18.95 -1.89 -26.62
C PRO A 277 -20.08 -2.84 -26.21
N VAL A 278 -19.79 -4.14 -26.12
CA VAL A 278 -20.76 -5.16 -25.70
C VAL A 278 -21.25 -4.87 -24.28
N ASP A 279 -20.34 -4.61 -23.36
CA ASP A 279 -20.68 -4.30 -21.96
C ASP A 279 -21.34 -2.92 -21.81
N SER A 280 -20.99 -1.96 -22.67
CA SER A 280 -21.59 -0.62 -22.66
C SER A 280 -23.08 -0.63 -23.02
N ASN A 281 -23.53 -1.63 -23.78
CA ASN A 281 -24.92 -1.80 -24.19
C ASN A 281 -25.77 -2.55 -23.15
N ASN A 282 -25.15 -3.14 -22.12
CA ASN A 282 -25.88 -3.78 -21.04
C ASN A 282 -26.42 -2.73 -20.05
N LEU A 283 -27.64 -2.96 -19.54
CA LEU A 283 -28.25 -2.14 -18.49
C LEU A 283 -27.36 -2.09 -17.23
N VAL A 284 -26.74 -3.21 -16.87
CA VAL A 284 -25.76 -3.31 -15.80
C VAL A 284 -24.39 -3.58 -16.43
N LYS A 285 -23.47 -2.62 -16.26
CA LYS A 285 -22.11 -2.73 -16.79
C LYS A 285 -21.27 -3.63 -15.88
N HIS A 286 -20.80 -4.76 -16.41
CA HIS A 286 -19.97 -5.71 -15.68
C HIS A 286 -18.53 -5.21 -15.53
N SER A 287 -18.00 -4.52 -16.55
CA SER A 287 -16.66 -3.91 -16.59
C SER A 287 -16.76 -2.39 -16.47
N CYS A 288 -17.44 -1.89 -15.43
CA CYS A 288 -17.78 -0.47 -15.26
C CYS A 288 -16.58 0.51 -15.24
N LYS A 289 -15.35 0.02 -15.04
CA LYS A 289 -14.12 0.83 -14.96
C LYS A 289 -13.32 0.84 -16.26
N LEU A 290 -13.60 -0.06 -17.20
CA LEU A 290 -12.84 -0.16 -18.44
C LEU A 290 -13.28 0.95 -19.39
N THR A 291 -12.35 1.83 -19.76
CA THR A 291 -12.63 2.97 -20.65
C THR A 291 -11.93 2.82 -21.98
N LEU A 292 -12.42 3.51 -23.03
CA LEU A 292 -11.74 3.60 -24.32
C LEU A 292 -10.30 4.13 -24.18
N LYS A 293 -10.05 5.07 -23.25
CA LYS A 293 -8.71 5.58 -22.96
C LYS A 293 -7.76 4.51 -22.42
N ALA A 294 -8.26 3.55 -21.65
CA ALA A 294 -7.46 2.43 -21.19
C ALA A 294 -7.12 1.43 -22.30
N LEU A 295 -7.99 1.32 -23.31
CA LEU A 295 -7.85 0.39 -24.45
C LEU A 295 -7.06 0.96 -25.63
N SER A 296 -7.06 2.29 -25.79
CA SER A 296 -6.34 3.01 -26.83
C SER A 296 -5.72 4.29 -26.26
N PRO A 297 -4.73 4.17 -25.35
CA PRO A 297 -4.10 5.33 -24.72
C PRO A 297 -3.21 6.10 -25.71
N SER A 298 -3.19 7.42 -25.58
CA SER A 298 -2.16 8.27 -26.19
C SER A 298 -0.79 8.07 -25.51
N SER A 299 0.28 8.58 -26.13
CA SER A 299 1.64 8.48 -25.59
C SER A 299 1.76 8.99 -24.15
N LEU A 300 1.09 10.09 -23.81
CA LEU A 300 1.08 10.62 -22.44
C LEU A 300 0.29 9.71 -21.48
N GLU A 301 -0.85 9.19 -21.93
CA GLU A 301 -1.72 8.29 -21.15
C GLU A 301 -1.07 6.93 -20.89
N THR A 302 -0.09 6.51 -21.73
CA THR A 302 0.70 5.30 -21.43
C THR A 302 1.50 5.40 -20.14
N GLN A 303 1.74 6.60 -19.61
CA GLN A 303 2.40 6.77 -18.31
C GLN A 303 1.43 6.72 -17.13
N ASN A 304 0.12 6.75 -17.37
CA ASN A 304 -0.89 6.74 -16.33
C ASN A 304 -1.15 5.30 -15.82
N VAL A 305 -0.78 5.04 -14.56
CA VAL A 305 -1.03 3.77 -13.88
C VAL A 305 -2.52 3.49 -13.71
N SER A 306 -3.35 4.51 -13.45
CA SER A 306 -4.78 4.33 -13.22
C SER A 306 -5.45 3.68 -14.44
N LEU A 307 -5.10 4.11 -15.65
CA LEU A 307 -5.57 3.49 -16.89
C LEU A 307 -5.10 2.05 -17.05
N ALA A 308 -3.88 1.71 -16.60
CA ALA A 308 -3.43 0.32 -16.61
C ALA A 308 -4.21 -0.55 -15.62
N LEU A 309 -4.61 0.00 -14.47
CA LEU A 309 -5.43 -0.69 -13.48
C LEU A 309 -6.91 -0.82 -13.88
N GLN A 310 -7.36 -0.10 -14.91
CA GLN A 310 -8.66 -0.34 -15.52
C GLN A 310 -8.65 -1.60 -16.39
N VAL A 311 -7.52 -1.89 -17.07
CA VAL A 311 -7.32 -3.13 -17.82
C VAL A 311 -7.15 -4.31 -16.86
N PHE A 312 -6.23 -4.17 -15.90
CA PHE A 312 -6.00 -5.19 -14.88
C PHE A 312 -6.97 -4.99 -13.72
N ASN A 313 -8.19 -5.50 -13.85
CA ASN A 313 -9.25 -5.37 -12.85
C ASN A 313 -10.06 -6.66 -12.67
N ASP A 314 -10.46 -6.96 -11.43
CA ASP A 314 -11.30 -8.13 -11.12
C ASP A 314 -12.66 -8.04 -11.86
N ASN A 315 -13.21 -6.83 -12.02
CA ASN A 315 -14.46 -6.60 -12.77
C ASN A 315 -14.30 -6.95 -14.26
N THR A 316 -13.15 -6.65 -14.85
CA THR A 316 -12.87 -6.98 -16.26
C THR A 316 -12.73 -8.49 -16.46
N VAL A 317 -12.14 -9.20 -15.49
CA VAL A 317 -12.11 -10.68 -15.48
C VAL A 317 -13.52 -11.25 -15.39
N GLY A 318 -14.34 -10.75 -14.47
CA GLY A 318 -15.73 -11.18 -14.31
C GLY A 318 -16.56 -10.93 -15.57
N ALA A 319 -16.41 -9.75 -16.18
CA ALA A 319 -17.11 -9.40 -17.41
C ALA A 319 -16.72 -10.32 -18.57
N LEU A 320 -15.42 -10.58 -18.79
CA LEU A 320 -14.98 -11.53 -19.83
C LEU A 320 -15.62 -12.91 -19.66
N LYS A 321 -15.71 -13.42 -18.43
CA LYS A 321 -16.29 -14.75 -18.16
C LYS A 321 -17.81 -14.78 -18.34
N GLU A 322 -18.51 -13.71 -17.98
CA GLU A 322 -19.97 -13.64 -18.06
C GLU A 322 -20.46 -13.43 -19.50
N VAL A 323 -19.86 -12.48 -20.22
CA VAL A 323 -20.34 -12.09 -21.56
C VAL A 323 -19.52 -12.68 -22.71
N GLY A 324 -18.33 -13.21 -22.42
CA GLY A 324 -17.41 -13.70 -23.45
C GLY A 324 -18.02 -14.80 -24.33
N ASN A 325 -18.63 -15.82 -23.72
CA ASN A 325 -19.29 -16.89 -24.45
C ASN A 325 -20.55 -16.41 -25.18
N ARG A 326 -21.35 -15.55 -24.53
CA ARG A 326 -22.64 -15.06 -25.07
C ARG A 326 -22.47 -14.25 -26.35
N TYR A 327 -21.38 -13.49 -26.45
CA TYR A 327 -21.08 -12.61 -27.59
C TYR A 327 -19.90 -13.12 -28.41
N GLU A 328 -19.55 -14.40 -28.29
CA GLU A 328 -18.51 -15.07 -29.08
C GLU A 328 -17.17 -14.30 -29.12
N ILE A 329 -16.77 -13.75 -27.98
CA ILE A 329 -15.50 -13.03 -27.85
C ILE A 329 -14.36 -14.05 -27.87
N GLU A 330 -13.61 -14.11 -28.95
CA GLU A 330 -12.43 -14.98 -29.07
C GLU A 330 -11.46 -14.83 -27.88
N HIS A 331 -10.85 -15.94 -27.47
CA HIS A 331 -9.82 -15.99 -26.42
C HIS A 331 -10.22 -15.36 -25.06
N PHE A 332 -11.52 -15.23 -24.76
CA PHE A 332 -11.98 -14.55 -23.56
C PHE A 332 -11.48 -15.23 -22.27
N GLU A 333 -11.45 -16.57 -22.23
CA GLU A 333 -11.01 -17.35 -21.06
C GLU A 333 -9.53 -17.13 -20.77
N ASP A 334 -8.67 -17.35 -21.78
CA ASP A 334 -7.22 -17.13 -21.69
C ASP A 334 -6.87 -15.68 -21.33
N THR A 335 -7.62 -14.72 -21.90
CA THR A 335 -7.44 -13.29 -21.60
C THR A 335 -7.82 -12.99 -20.15
N ALA A 336 -8.93 -13.54 -19.66
CA ALA A 336 -9.36 -13.39 -18.28
C ALA A 336 -8.33 -14.00 -17.31
N GLU A 337 -7.78 -15.16 -17.67
CA GLU A 337 -6.76 -15.85 -16.89
C GLU A 337 -5.44 -15.08 -16.84
N PHE A 338 -4.97 -14.54 -17.96
CA PHE A 338 -3.79 -13.68 -18.00
C PHE A 338 -3.94 -12.44 -17.10
N ILE A 339 -5.08 -11.76 -17.18
CA ILE A 339 -5.38 -10.61 -16.33
C ILE A 339 -5.38 -11.02 -14.86
N ARG A 340 -5.98 -12.16 -14.53
CA ARG A 340 -6.01 -12.71 -13.17
C ARG A 340 -4.59 -12.96 -12.63
N ILE A 341 -3.69 -13.53 -13.43
CA ILE A 341 -2.29 -13.76 -13.04
C ILE A 341 -1.59 -12.44 -12.68
N ILE A 342 -1.68 -11.44 -13.56
CA ILE A 342 -1.04 -10.13 -13.33
C ILE A 342 -1.65 -9.43 -12.11
N LEU A 343 -2.97 -9.54 -11.93
CA LEU A 343 -3.68 -9.02 -10.76
C LEU A 343 -3.23 -9.68 -9.46
N THR A 344 -3.15 -11.01 -9.42
CA THR A 344 -2.69 -11.76 -8.25
C THR A 344 -1.26 -11.37 -7.90
N TRP A 345 -0.37 -11.27 -8.89
CA TRP A 345 0.99 -10.77 -8.69
C TRP A 345 0.98 -9.37 -8.06
N ARG A 346 0.18 -8.44 -8.60
CA ARG A 346 0.08 -7.09 -8.07
C ARG A 346 -0.46 -7.05 -6.64
N LYS A 347 -1.47 -7.87 -6.32
CA LYS A 347 -2.07 -7.96 -4.98
C LYS A 347 -1.00 -8.31 -3.93
N ILE A 348 -0.09 -9.23 -4.28
CA ILE A 348 1.05 -9.63 -3.43
C ILE A 348 2.10 -8.53 -3.32
N MET A 349 2.45 -7.88 -4.44
CA MET A 349 3.54 -6.89 -4.46
C MET A 349 3.17 -5.52 -3.86
N ASN A 350 1.87 -5.20 -3.78
CA ASN A 350 1.38 -3.88 -3.36
C ASN A 350 0.54 -3.96 -2.07
N VAL A 351 1.01 -4.73 -1.10
CA VAL A 351 0.43 -4.77 0.26
C VAL A 351 0.86 -3.51 1.02
N LYS A 352 -0.10 -2.65 1.35
CA LYS A 352 0.16 -1.34 1.97
C LYS A 352 0.12 -1.33 3.49
N SER A 353 -0.52 -2.33 4.10
CA SER A 353 -0.56 -2.48 5.56
C SER A 353 -0.71 -3.94 5.94
N LEU A 354 -0.38 -4.25 7.18
CA LEU A 354 -0.42 -5.61 7.69
C LEU A 354 -1.84 -6.21 7.69
N THR A 355 -2.86 -5.36 7.77
CA THR A 355 -4.26 -5.73 7.95
C THR A 355 -5.10 -5.69 6.67
N VAL A 356 -4.57 -5.17 5.55
CA VAL A 356 -5.34 -5.04 4.29
C VAL A 356 -5.91 -6.38 3.82
N GLY A 357 -5.13 -7.46 3.87
CA GLY A 357 -5.61 -8.79 3.47
C GLY A 357 -6.71 -9.35 4.38
N LEU A 358 -6.74 -8.98 5.67
CA LEU A 358 -7.82 -9.36 6.58
C LEU A 358 -9.08 -8.54 6.31
N ARG A 359 -8.94 -7.22 6.20
CA ARG A 359 -10.05 -6.29 5.94
C ARG A 359 -10.77 -6.57 4.62
N GLU A 360 -10.01 -6.89 3.58
CA GLU A 360 -10.55 -7.16 2.24
C GLU A 360 -10.84 -8.65 2.00
N ASN A 361 -10.63 -9.49 3.03
CA ASN A 361 -10.75 -10.95 2.95
C ASN A 361 -10.03 -11.55 1.73
N ASP A 362 -8.81 -11.07 1.47
CA ASP A 362 -8.00 -11.43 0.31
C ASP A 362 -6.63 -11.94 0.77
N LYS A 363 -6.46 -13.27 0.68
CA LYS A 363 -5.23 -13.97 1.07
C LYS A 363 -3.99 -13.48 0.32
N PHE A 364 -4.15 -13.01 -0.92
CA PHE A 364 -3.04 -12.52 -1.73
C PHE A 364 -2.61 -11.10 -1.36
N LYS A 365 -3.42 -10.37 -0.58
CA LYS A 365 -3.08 -9.06 -0.02
C LYS A 365 -2.65 -9.12 1.45
N GLN A 366 -2.48 -10.32 1.99
CA GLN A 366 -1.84 -10.49 3.29
C GLN A 366 -0.33 -10.32 3.14
N PRO A 367 0.36 -9.73 4.15
CA PRO A 367 1.81 -9.69 4.18
C PRO A 367 2.41 -11.07 3.93
N LEU A 368 3.51 -11.13 3.17
CA LEU A 368 4.25 -12.37 2.98
C LEU A 368 4.78 -12.84 4.34
N PRO A 369 4.37 -14.03 4.83
CA PRO A 369 4.97 -14.57 6.03
C PRO A 369 6.40 -15.03 5.73
N TYR A 370 7.23 -15.13 6.77
CA TYR A 370 8.59 -15.70 6.69
C TYR A 370 8.57 -17.23 6.51
N MET A 371 7.66 -17.78 5.70
CA MET A 371 7.43 -19.22 5.55
C MET A 371 7.56 -19.63 4.08
N ALA A 372 8.53 -20.49 3.79
CA ALA A 372 8.90 -20.87 2.41
C ALA A 372 7.81 -21.65 1.63
N ASN A 373 6.82 -22.21 2.33
CA ASN A 373 5.72 -22.99 1.75
C ASN A 373 4.44 -22.18 1.51
N ASP A 374 4.47 -20.86 1.71
CA ASP A 374 3.30 -20.02 1.47
C ASP A 374 2.89 -20.02 -0.02
N GLU A 375 1.58 -20.13 -0.28
CA GLU A 375 1.00 -20.13 -1.62
C GLU A 375 1.41 -18.91 -2.45
N LYS A 376 1.56 -17.72 -1.84
CA LYS A 376 2.02 -16.51 -2.50
C LYS A 376 3.45 -16.67 -3.00
N VAL A 377 4.33 -17.28 -2.21
CA VAL A 377 5.72 -17.54 -2.59
C VAL A 377 5.78 -18.54 -3.75
N GLN A 378 4.95 -19.59 -3.71
CA GLN A 378 4.86 -20.56 -4.80
C GLN A 378 4.31 -19.93 -6.08
N PHE A 379 3.29 -19.08 -5.96
CA PHE A 379 2.75 -18.30 -7.06
C PHE A 379 3.81 -17.36 -7.68
N LEU A 380 4.57 -16.64 -6.86
CA LEU A 380 5.66 -15.78 -7.37
C LEU A 380 6.76 -16.58 -8.07
N LYS A 381 7.10 -17.78 -7.58
CA LYS A 381 8.03 -18.70 -8.26
C LYS A 381 7.48 -19.15 -9.61
N LEU A 382 6.17 -19.38 -9.71
CA LEU A 382 5.48 -19.73 -10.95
C LEU A 382 5.50 -18.58 -11.96
N VAL A 383 5.15 -17.35 -11.53
CA VAL A 383 5.23 -16.15 -12.37
C VAL A 383 6.67 -15.92 -12.86
N ARG A 384 7.68 -16.16 -12.02
CA ARG A 384 9.09 -16.11 -12.44
C ARG A 384 9.41 -17.10 -13.58
N LYS A 385 8.79 -18.29 -13.58
CA LYS A 385 8.95 -19.25 -14.69
C LYS A 385 8.36 -18.69 -15.99
N MET A 386 7.26 -17.94 -15.95
CA MET A 386 6.70 -17.28 -17.15
C MET A 386 7.75 -16.44 -17.87
N GLY A 387 8.47 -15.59 -17.12
CA GLY A 387 9.47 -14.71 -17.71
C GLY A 387 10.67 -15.44 -18.33
N LYS A 388 10.94 -16.69 -17.94
CA LYS A 388 12.00 -17.51 -18.56
C LYS A 388 11.58 -18.13 -19.90
N TYR A 389 10.29 -18.24 -20.18
CA TYR A 389 9.75 -18.84 -21.41
C TYR A 389 9.30 -17.81 -22.45
N GLY A 390 9.62 -16.53 -22.24
CA GLY A 390 9.32 -15.44 -23.17
C GLY A 390 8.49 -14.34 -22.52
N LEU A 391 9.18 -13.33 -21.99
CA LEU A 391 8.70 -11.97 -21.78
C LEU A 391 9.70 -11.03 -22.45
#